data_AF-A0AAV5RVK1-F1
#
_entry.id   AF-A0AAV5RVK1-F1
#
_cell.length_a   1.000
_cell.length_b   1.000
_cell.length_c   1.000
_cell.angle_alpha   90.00
_cell.angle_beta   90.00
_cell.angle_gamma   90.00
#
_symmetry.space_group_name_H-M   'P 1'
#
loop_
_entity.id
_entity.type
_entity.pdbx_description
1 polymer ?
#
loop_
_entity_poly.entity_id
_entity_poly.type
_entity_poly.pdbx_seq_one_letter_code
_entity_poly.pdbx_strand_id
1 'polypeptide(L)'
;MVEEDTSNLSKELNKLRSRNEELTKQDATLRREYTTLFRKISSLTTALRQMDKGLQELADSEKVPTISDDTLRIAPALDWYNRQIALIEEAEDFEIPQELEDAYRMYKNTPLLYRDAVDSDDN
;
A
#
# COMPACT_ATOMS: atom_id res chain seq x y z
N MET A 1 -54.15 -39.12 -7.58
CA MET A 1 -53.83 -37.73 -7.95
C MET A 1 -53.56 -36.86 -6.72
N VAL A 2 -54.49 -36.65 -5.79
CA VAL A 2 -54.28 -35.75 -4.62
C VAL A 2 -53.14 -36.17 -3.67
N GLU A 3 -52.94 -37.47 -3.42
CA GLU A 3 -51.83 -37.97 -2.56
C GLU A 3 -50.44 -37.82 -3.20
N GLU A 4 -50.38 -37.82 -4.53
CA GLU A 4 -49.11 -37.71 -5.28
C GLU A 4 -48.64 -36.25 -5.31
N ASP A 5 -49.58 -35.31 -5.46
CA ASP A 5 -49.32 -33.87 -5.42
C ASP A 5 -48.89 -33.41 -4.02
N THR A 6 -49.50 -33.95 -2.96
CA THR A 6 -49.11 -33.65 -1.57
C THR A 6 -47.73 -34.22 -1.21
N SER A 7 -47.40 -35.41 -1.71
CA SER A 7 -46.07 -36.01 -1.60
C SER A 7 -44.99 -35.19 -2.32
N ASN A 8 -45.29 -34.70 -3.52
CA ASN A 8 -44.38 -33.85 -4.29
C ASN A 8 -44.16 -32.48 -3.62
N LEU A 9 -45.23 -31.86 -3.11
CA LEU A 9 -45.16 -30.59 -2.40
C LEU A 9 -44.33 -30.72 -1.10
N SER A 10 -44.46 -31.82 -0.37
CA SER A 10 -43.66 -32.10 0.82
C SER A 10 -42.16 -32.24 0.50
N LYS A 11 -41.82 -32.92 -0.60
CA LYS A 11 -40.42 -33.04 -1.07
C LYS A 11 -39.86 -31.68 -1.46
N GLU A 12 -40.64 -30.84 -2.13
CA GLU A 12 -40.23 -29.50 -2.53
C GLU A 12 -40.04 -28.57 -1.32
N LEU A 13 -40.94 -28.64 -0.33
CA LEU A 13 -40.80 -27.93 0.93
C LEU A 13 -39.51 -28.34 1.67
N ASN A 14 -39.21 -29.64 1.75
CA ASN A 14 -37.97 -30.12 2.35
C ASN A 14 -36.71 -29.65 1.61
N LYS A 15 -36.75 -29.61 0.27
CA LYS A 15 -35.65 -29.04 -0.54
C LYS A 15 -35.45 -27.56 -0.26
N LEU A 16 -36.53 -26.78 -0.24
CA LEU A 16 -36.49 -25.34 0.05
C LEU A 16 -35.97 -25.08 1.47
N ARG A 17 -36.41 -25.88 2.44
CA ARG A 17 -35.92 -25.80 3.82
C ARG A 17 -34.41 -26.09 3.91
N SER A 18 -33.96 -27.18 3.29
CA SER A 18 -32.53 -27.52 3.26
C SER A 18 -31.70 -26.41 2.62
N ARG A 19 -32.19 -25.83 1.52
CA ARG A 19 -31.51 -24.71 0.85
C ARG A 19 -31.48 -23.45 1.71
N ASN A 20 -32.54 -23.16 2.45
CA ASN A 20 -32.60 -22.01 3.36
C ASN A 20 -31.62 -22.18 4.54
N GLU A 21 -31.55 -23.37 5.12
CA GLU A 21 -30.57 -23.70 6.17
C GLU A 21 -29.12 -23.55 5.67
N GLU A 22 -28.84 -23.95 4.42
CA GLU A 22 -27.52 -23.79 3.80
C GLU A 22 -27.19 -22.31 3.54
N LEU A 23 -28.12 -21.53 2.98
CA LEU A 23 -27.96 -20.09 2.78
C LEU A 23 -27.70 -19.36 4.10
N THR A 24 -28.37 -19.78 5.18
CA THR A 24 -28.17 -19.21 6.51
C THR A 24 -26.75 -19.48 7.05
N LYS A 25 -26.22 -20.70 6.82
CA LYS A 25 -24.83 -21.04 7.18
C LYS A 25 -23.83 -20.23 6.36
N GLN A 26 -24.10 -20.03 5.07
CA GLN A 26 -23.25 -19.23 4.20
C GLN A 26 -23.25 -17.75 4.62
N ASP A 27 -24.41 -17.16 4.94
CA ASP A 27 -24.49 -15.77 5.42
C ASP A 27 -23.71 -15.57 6.71
N ALA A 28 -23.84 -16.51 7.67
CA ALA A 28 -23.08 -16.46 8.91
C ALA A 28 -21.56 -16.55 8.68
N THR A 29 -21.13 -17.34 7.68
CA THR A 29 -19.72 -17.49 7.30
C THR A 29 -19.20 -16.21 6.65
N LEU A 30 -19.93 -15.68 5.66
CA LEU A 30 -19.58 -14.45 4.94
C LEU A 30 -19.48 -13.25 5.89
N ARG A 31 -20.38 -13.13 6.88
CA ARG A 31 -20.30 -12.06 7.89
C ARG A 31 -18.99 -12.12 8.70
N ARG A 32 -18.53 -13.32 9.06
CA ARG A 32 -17.27 -13.52 9.80
C ARG A 32 -16.06 -13.19 8.94
N GLU A 33 -16.07 -13.64 7.68
CA GLU A 33 -15.02 -13.35 6.71
C GLU A 33 -14.94 -11.84 6.42
N TYR A 34 -16.08 -11.19 6.19
CA TYR A 34 -16.16 -9.74 5.97
C TYR A 34 -15.62 -8.97 7.19
N THR A 35 -16.00 -9.36 8.40
CA THR A 35 -15.48 -8.73 9.63
C THR A 35 -13.95 -8.89 9.73
N THR A 36 -13.44 -10.06 9.37
CA THR A 36 -12.00 -10.33 9.36
C THR A 36 -11.28 -9.49 8.32
N LEU A 37 -11.83 -9.43 7.10
CA LEU A 37 -11.31 -8.60 6.02
C LEU A 37 -11.30 -7.12 6.40
N PHE A 38 -12.40 -6.62 6.96
CA PHE A 38 -12.52 -5.25 7.44
C PHE A 38 -11.43 -4.92 8.46
N ARG A 39 -11.21 -5.79 9.46
CA ARG A 39 -10.13 -5.60 10.44
C ARG A 39 -8.75 -5.58 9.79
N LYS A 40 -8.49 -6.45 8.82
CA LYS A 40 -7.22 -6.46 8.07
C LYS A 40 -7.02 -5.17 7.29
N ILE A 41 -8.05 -4.71 6.58
CA ILE A 41 -8.01 -3.43 5.84
C ILE A 41 -7.77 -2.28 6.80
N SER A 42 -8.50 -2.19 7.92
CA SER A 42 -8.27 -1.15 8.92
C SER A 42 -6.85 -1.18 9.47
N SER A 43 -6.32 -2.36 9.78
CA SER A 43 -4.93 -2.52 10.25
C SER A 43 -3.93 -2.04 9.20
N LEU A 44 -4.12 -2.40 7.93
CA LEU A 44 -3.28 -1.93 6.83
C LEU A 44 -3.37 -0.41 6.66
N THR A 45 -4.57 0.17 6.69
CA THR A 45 -4.77 1.61 6.62
C THR A 45 -4.06 2.33 7.78
N THR A 46 -4.13 1.78 9.00
CA THR A 46 -3.40 2.34 10.15
C THR A 46 -1.89 2.26 9.96
N ALA A 47 -1.36 1.12 9.51
CA ALA A 47 0.07 0.97 9.25
C ALA A 47 0.57 1.95 8.17
N LEU A 48 -0.17 2.08 7.07
CA LEU A 48 0.15 3.02 6.00
C LEU A 48 0.11 4.48 6.49
N ARG A 49 -0.93 4.87 7.24
CA ARG A 49 -1.00 6.22 7.84
C ARG A 49 0.11 6.51 8.85
N GLN A 50 0.63 5.49 9.53
CA GLN A 50 1.77 5.63 10.43
C GLN A 50 3.07 5.79 9.65
N MET A 51 3.23 5.08 8.52
CA MET A 51 4.37 5.26 7.61
C MET A 51 4.37 6.66 6.97
N ASP A 52 3.22 7.19 6.60
CA ASP A 52 3.11 8.52 5.98
C ASP A 52 3.63 9.65 6.89
N LYS A 53 3.45 9.57 8.21
CA LYS A 53 3.92 10.63 9.14
C LYS A 53 5.45 10.75 9.19
N GLY A 54 6.16 9.62 9.22
CA GLY A 54 7.62 9.62 9.22
C GLY A 54 8.22 10.04 7.88
N LEU A 55 7.52 9.80 6.78
CA LEU A 55 7.90 10.28 5.45
C LEU A 55 7.61 11.76 5.24
N GLN A 56 6.52 12.27 5.81
CA GLN A 56 6.15 13.68 5.69
C GLN A 56 7.11 14.59 6.48
N GLU A 57 7.50 14.18 7.70
CA GLU A 57 8.56 14.87 8.45
C GLU A 57 9.92 14.84 7.74
N LEU A 58 10.20 13.78 6.97
CA LEU A 58 11.40 13.66 6.12
C LEU A 58 11.33 14.56 4.89
N ALA A 59 10.14 14.65 4.25
CA ALA A 59 9.90 15.45 3.06
C ALA A 59 9.94 16.96 3.36
N ASP A 60 9.48 17.36 4.55
CA ASP A 60 9.52 18.75 5.01
C ASP A 60 10.91 19.14 5.57
N SER A 61 11.81 18.17 5.78
CA SER A 61 13.18 18.43 6.22
C SER A 61 14.08 18.74 5.03
N GLU A 62 14.83 19.83 5.10
CA GLU A 62 15.81 20.23 4.07
C GLU A 62 17.04 19.29 4.01
N LYS A 63 17.08 18.28 4.89
CA LYS A 63 18.17 17.31 5.02
C LYS A 63 17.89 16.05 4.23
N VAL A 64 18.95 15.45 3.68
CA VAL A 64 18.82 14.18 2.97
C VAL A 64 18.39 13.08 3.96
N PRO A 65 17.32 12.32 3.67
CA PRO A 65 16.89 11.21 4.50
C PRO A 65 18.01 10.20 4.76
N THR A 66 18.28 9.87 6.02
CA THR A 66 19.15 8.75 6.39
C THR A 66 18.33 7.50 6.70
N ILE A 67 18.92 6.33 6.47
CA ILE A 67 18.30 5.03 6.79
C ILE A 67 18.22 4.90 8.30
N SER A 68 17.03 4.60 8.81
CA SER A 68 16.75 4.53 10.25
C SER A 68 17.49 3.40 10.96
N ASP A 69 17.81 3.61 12.25
CA ASP A 69 18.48 2.63 13.11
C ASP A 69 17.72 1.30 13.24
N ASP A 70 16.38 1.35 13.22
CA ASP A 70 15.53 0.16 13.22
C ASP A 70 15.76 -0.72 11.99
N THR A 71 15.97 -0.09 10.83
CA THR A 71 16.27 -0.77 9.57
C THR A 71 17.69 -1.31 9.57
N LEU A 72 18.66 -0.54 10.10
CA LEU A 72 20.05 -0.97 10.25
C LEU A 72 20.20 -2.17 11.17
N ARG A 73 19.35 -2.29 12.20
CA ARG A 73 19.32 -3.46 13.09
C ARG A 73 18.96 -4.75 12.34
N ILE A 74 18.14 -4.66 11.30
CA ILE A 74 17.73 -5.80 10.46
C ILE A 74 18.76 -6.05 9.35
N ALA A 75 19.27 -4.98 8.73
CA ALA A 75 20.22 -5.04 7.62
C ALA A 75 21.40 -4.08 7.84
N PRO A 76 22.43 -4.47 8.61
CA PRO A 76 23.55 -3.60 8.97
C PRO A 76 24.38 -3.11 7.77
N ALA A 77 24.38 -3.87 6.67
CA ALA A 77 25.12 -3.51 5.45
C ALA A 77 24.60 -2.19 4.82
N LEU A 78 23.36 -1.79 5.12
CA LEU A 78 22.78 -0.55 4.62
C LEU A 78 23.42 0.71 5.26
N ASP A 79 24.15 0.56 6.37
CA ASP A 79 24.89 1.66 7.01
C ASP A 79 25.90 2.32 6.06
N TRP A 80 26.36 1.58 5.04
CA TRP A 80 27.21 2.13 4.00
C TRP A 80 26.59 3.36 3.30
N TYR A 81 25.28 3.34 3.05
CA TYR A 81 24.57 4.46 2.41
C TYR A 81 24.55 5.69 3.30
N ASN A 82 24.30 5.53 4.61
CA ASN A 82 24.34 6.65 5.55
C ASN A 82 25.72 7.31 5.59
N ARG A 83 26.79 6.51 5.50
CA ARG A 83 28.17 7.03 5.41
C ARG A 83 28.42 7.79 4.10
N GLN A 84 27.86 7.33 2.98
CA GLN A 84 28.00 8.05 1.70
C GLN A 84 27.24 9.38 1.74
N ILE A 85 26.03 9.41 2.30
CA ILE A 85 25.25 10.63 2.44
C ILE A 85 26.02 11.66 3.28
N ALA A 86 26.61 11.24 4.40
CA ALA A 86 27.44 12.13 5.23
C ALA A 86 28.63 12.72 4.46
N LEU A 87 29.32 11.91 3.63
CA LEU A 87 30.42 12.39 2.79
C LEU A 87 29.96 13.41 1.74
N ILE A 88 28.75 13.26 1.22
CA ILE A 88 28.17 14.18 0.23
C ILE A 88 27.73 15.48 0.91
N GLU A 89 27.16 15.43 2.11
CA GLU A 89 26.81 16.63 2.89
C GLU A 89 28.05 17.43 3.33
N GLU A 90 29.19 16.77 3.54
CA GLU A 90 30.47 17.42 3.86
C GLU A 90 31.22 17.93 2.63
N ALA A 91 30.85 17.51 1.42
CA ALA A 91 31.47 17.99 0.20
C ALA A 91 31.01 19.43 -0.09
N GLU A 92 31.97 20.34 -0.32
CA GLU A 92 31.68 21.72 -0.75
C GLU A 92 30.87 21.76 -2.04
N ASP A 93 30.18 22.89 -2.26
CA ASP A 93 29.34 23.16 -3.43
C ASP A 93 30.03 22.70 -4.73
N PHE A 94 29.48 21.65 -5.33
CA PHE A 94 29.95 21.11 -6.60
C PHE A 94 29.41 21.98 -7.73
N GLU A 95 30.30 22.70 -8.42
CA GLU A 95 29.96 23.37 -9.66
C GLU A 95 29.85 22.34 -10.79
N ILE A 96 28.64 22.20 -11.35
CA ILE A 96 28.38 21.29 -12.48
C ILE A 96 29.11 21.85 -13.71
N PRO A 97 29.98 21.06 -14.37
CA PRO A 97 30.63 21.47 -15.61
C PRO A 97 29.58 21.86 -16.66
N GLN A 98 29.85 22.93 -17.40
CA GLN A 98 28.90 23.53 -18.34
C GLN A 98 28.45 22.54 -19.43
N GLU A 99 29.33 21.61 -19.80
CA GLU A 99 29.06 20.54 -20.78
C GLU A 99 28.04 19.51 -20.27
N LEU A 100 27.84 19.41 -18.95
CA LEU A 100 26.94 18.45 -18.31
C LEU A 100 25.65 19.11 -17.81
N GLU A 101 25.53 20.43 -17.91
CA GLU A 101 24.37 21.15 -17.38
C GLU A 101 23.06 20.73 -18.07
N ASP A 102 23.11 20.54 -19.39
CA ASP A 102 21.94 20.10 -20.18
C ASP A 102 21.50 18.68 -19.80
N ALA A 103 22.45 17.75 -19.67
CA ALA A 103 22.18 16.37 -19.26
C ALA A 103 21.66 16.29 -17.83
N TYR A 104 22.22 17.10 -16.93
CA TYR A 104 21.78 17.20 -15.55
C TYR A 104 20.36 17.79 -15.44
N ARG A 105 20.03 18.83 -16.21
CA ARG A 105 18.68 19.38 -16.28
C ARG A 105 17.68 18.35 -16.80
N MET A 106 18.03 17.59 -17.84
CA MET A 106 17.16 16.51 -18.33
C MET A 106 16.92 15.46 -17.25
N TYR A 107 17.97 14.99 -16.56
CA TYR A 107 17.84 14.04 -15.46
C TYR A 107 16.93 14.57 -14.33
N LYS A 108 17.20 15.79 -13.85
CA LYS A 108 16.44 16.40 -12.74
C LYS A 108 14.96 16.59 -13.08
N ASN A 109 14.67 16.91 -14.34
CA ASN A 109 13.30 17.16 -14.80
C ASN A 109 12.61 15.91 -15.34
N THR A 110 13.27 14.74 -15.33
CA THR A 110 12.64 13.50 -15.78
C THR A 110 11.66 13.02 -14.70
N PRO A 111 10.36 12.91 -15.00
CA PRO A 111 9.40 12.37 -14.05
C PRO A 111 9.77 10.92 -13.71
N LEU A 112 10.03 10.65 -12.44
CA LEU A 112 10.37 9.29 -11.98
C LEU A 112 9.11 8.44 -11.81
N LEU A 113 7.98 9.07 -11.50
CA LEU A 113 6.67 8.43 -11.37
C LEU A 113 5.69 8.94 -12.43
N TYR A 114 4.75 8.07 -12.83
CA TYR A 114 3.69 8.41 -13.78
C TYR A 114 2.81 9.59 -13.34
N ARG A 115 2.70 9.83 -12.02
CA ARG A 115 1.94 10.97 -11.47
C ARG A 115 2.71 12.29 -11.52
N ASP A 116 4.04 12.24 -11.44
CA ASP A 116 4.88 13.44 -11.45
C ASP A 116 4.80 14.17 -12.80
N ALA A 117 4.46 13.45 -13.88
CA ALA A 117 4.26 14.03 -15.21
C ALA A 117 2.95 14.82 -15.36
N VAL A 118 1.98 14.64 -14.46
CA VAL A 118 0.66 15.29 -14.53
C VAL A 118 0.66 16.63 -13.79
N ASP A 119 1.46 16.76 -12.73
CA ASP A 119 1.57 17.99 -11.94
C ASP A 119 2.54 19.03 -12.55
N SER A 120 3.29 18.66 -13.59
CA SER A 120 4.23 19.54 -14.29
C SER A 120 3.62 20.38 -15.42
N ASP A 121 2.34 20.19 -15.75
CA ASP A 121 1.65 20.90 -16.84
C ASP A 121 0.87 22.15 -16.38
N ASP A 122 0.86 22.47 -15.07
CA ASP A 122 0.28 23.72 -14.54
C ASP A 122 1.38 24.75 -14.18
N ASN A 123 2.01 25.33 -15.22
CA ASN A 123 2.55 26.71 -15.19
C ASN A 123 2.80 27.27 -16.60
#